data_AF-A0A1S3QN35-F1
#
_entry.id   AF-A0A1S3QN35-F1
#
_cell.length_a   1.000
_cell.length_b   1.000
_cell.length_c   1.000
_cell.angle_alpha   90.00
_cell.angle_beta   90.00
_cell.angle_gamma   90.00
#
_symmetry.space_group_name_H-M   'P 1'
#
loop_
_entity.id
_entity.type
_entity.pdbx_description
1 polymer ?
#
loop_
_entity_poly.entity_id
_entity_poly.type
_entity_poly.pdbx_seq_one_letter_code
_entity_poly.pdbx_strand_id
1 'polypeptide(L)'
;MGTCSYVLTGTEQGMTETFGTTCHGAGRALSRAKSRRNIDFQDVLDKLADQGIAIRVASPKLVMEEAPESYKNVCDVVNTCHDAGISKKAIKLRPIAVIKG
;
A
#
# COMPACT_ATOMS: atom_id res chain seq x y z
N MET A 1 2.44 -0.97 -4.40
CA MET A 1 3.58 -1.73 -4.97
C MET A 1 4.82 -1.36 -4.15
N GLY A 2 5.72 -2.28 -3.82
CA GLY A 2 6.95 -1.97 -3.06
C GLY A 2 6.79 -1.76 -1.54
N THR A 3 5.61 -1.39 -1.06
CA THR A 3 5.34 -1.18 0.37
C THR A 3 4.95 -2.47 1.09
N CYS A 4 5.03 -2.47 2.42
CA CYS A 4 4.50 -3.56 3.24
C CYS A 4 2.98 -3.75 3.08
N SER A 5 2.49 -4.91 3.51
CA SER A 5 1.06 -5.20 3.69
C SER A 5 0.80 -5.70 5.11
N TYR A 6 -0.46 -5.69 5.54
CA TYR A 6 -0.85 -6.15 6.86
C TYR A 6 -2.00 -7.14 6.78
N VAL A 7 -1.97 -8.12 7.68
CA VAL A 7 -3.14 -8.90 8.08
C VAL A 7 -3.58 -8.38 9.44
N LEU A 8 -4.87 -8.08 9.56
CA LEU A 8 -5.50 -7.56 10.77
C LEU A 8 -6.59 -8.52 11.23
N THR A 9 -6.90 -8.52 12.52
CA THR A 9 -8.09 -9.19 13.07
C THR A 9 -9.15 -8.16 13.44
N GLY A 10 -10.42 -8.54 13.31
CA GLY A 10 -11.54 -7.75 13.82
C GLY A 10 -11.52 -7.63 15.35
N THR A 11 -12.31 -6.69 15.85
CA THR A 11 -12.47 -6.42 17.29
C THR A 11 -13.94 -6.14 17.60
N GLU A 12 -14.35 -6.36 18.86
CA GLU A 12 -15.70 -6.00 19.33
C GLU A 12 -15.96 -4.50 19.24
N GLN A 13 -14.94 -3.68 19.48
CA GLN A 13 -15.03 -2.22 19.31
C GLN A 13 -15.30 -1.84 17.85
N GLY A 14 -14.64 -2.50 16.88
CA GLY A 14 -14.94 -2.31 15.46
C GLY A 14 -16.38 -2.69 15.10
N MET A 15 -16.95 -3.72 15.75
CA MET A 15 -18.37 -4.02 15.56
C MET A 15 -19.28 -2.89 16.04
N THR A 16 -18.97 -2.34 17.21
CA THR A 16 -19.77 -1.30 17.88
C THR A 16 -19.66 0.06 17.18
N GLU A 17 -18.46 0.48 16.77
CA GLU A 17 -18.21 1.84 16.30
C GLU A 17 -18.28 1.99 14.78
N THR A 18 -18.00 0.92 14.03
CA THR A 18 -17.86 0.99 12.56
C THR A 18 -18.67 -0.08 11.84
N PHE A 19 -19.67 -0.69 12.48
CA PHE A 19 -20.48 -1.77 11.93
C PHE A 19 -19.64 -2.95 11.42
N GLY A 20 -18.54 -3.24 12.11
CA GLY A 20 -17.63 -4.34 11.75
C GLY A 20 -16.74 -4.05 10.55
N THR A 21 -16.40 -2.79 10.30
CA THR A 21 -15.60 -2.38 9.14
C THR A 21 -14.27 -1.73 9.54
N THR A 22 -13.28 -1.79 8.64
CA THR A 22 -11.96 -1.18 8.85
C THR A 22 -11.35 -0.74 7.51
N CYS A 23 -10.12 -0.20 7.53
CA CYS A 23 -9.43 0.23 6.31
C CYS A 23 -9.13 -0.94 5.36
N HIS A 24 -9.15 -0.68 4.05
CA HIS A 24 -8.82 -1.67 3.01
C HIS A 24 -7.35 -1.59 2.53
N GLY A 25 -6.63 -0.52 2.87
CA GLY A 25 -5.28 -0.26 2.41
C GLY A 25 -4.90 1.21 2.53
N ALA A 26 -3.78 1.59 1.92
CA ALA A 26 -3.22 2.94 2.01
C ALA A 26 -4.14 4.05 1.45
N GLY A 27 -4.86 3.76 0.37
CA GLY A 27 -5.51 4.80 -0.44
C GLY A 27 -4.50 5.69 -1.18
N ARG A 28 -4.94 6.29 -2.29
CA ARG A 28 -4.08 7.15 -3.11
C ARG A 28 -3.87 8.51 -2.45
N ALA A 29 -2.64 9.00 -2.51
CA ALA A 29 -2.28 10.38 -2.18
C ALA A 29 -2.22 11.26 -3.44
N LEU A 30 -1.86 10.67 -4.59
CA LEU A 30 -1.77 11.36 -5.87
C LEU A 30 -2.77 10.77 -6.87
N SER A 31 -3.35 11.63 -7.71
CA SER A 31 -4.09 11.16 -8.89
C SER A 31 -3.14 10.42 -9.83
N ARG A 32 -3.66 9.48 -10.63
CA ARG A 32 -2.87 8.75 -11.65
C ARG A 32 -2.19 9.71 -12.61
N ALA A 33 -2.90 10.76 -13.04
CA ALA A 33 -2.36 11.79 -13.92
C ALA A 33 -1.21 12.57 -13.30
N LYS A 34 -1.31 12.91 -12.00
CA LYS A 34 -0.21 13.57 -11.28
C LYS A 34 0.99 12.65 -11.10
N SER A 35 0.74 11.37 -10.85
CA SER A 35 1.78 10.35 -10.69
C SER A 35 2.60 10.20 -11.98
N ARG A 36 1.95 10.07 -13.14
CA ARG A 36 2.61 9.99 -14.45
C ARG A 36 3.41 11.23 -14.86
N ARG A 37 3.14 12.40 -14.29
CA ARG A 37 3.87 13.64 -14.60
C ARG A 37 5.11 13.83 -13.72
N ASN A 38 5.08 13.25 -12.52
CA ASN A 38 6.03 13.57 -11.45
C ASN A 38 6.93 12.39 -11.06
N ILE A 39 6.64 11.19 -11.56
CA ILE A 39 7.34 9.97 -11.19
C ILE A 39 7.90 9.36 -12.45
N ASP A 40 9.22 9.17 -12.49
CA ASP A 40 9.88 8.41 -13.54
C ASP A 40 9.75 6.90 -13.26
N PHE A 41 9.49 6.11 -14.30
CA PHE A 41 9.29 4.68 -14.12
C PHE A 41 10.60 3.95 -13.80
N GLN A 42 11.74 4.40 -14.34
CA GLN A 42 13.04 3.76 -14.13
C GLN A 42 13.48 3.93 -12.68
N ASP A 43 13.31 5.13 -12.12
CA ASP A 43 13.59 5.40 -10.70
C ASP A 43 12.80 4.46 -9.78
N VAL A 44 11.55 4.15 -10.13
CA VAL A 44 10.71 3.22 -9.34
C VAL A 44 11.23 1.79 -9.47
N LEU A 45 11.62 1.36 -10.67
CA LEU A 45 12.17 0.02 -10.88
C LEU A 45 13.49 -0.16 -10.12
N ASP A 46 14.37 0.84 -10.18
CA ASP A 46 15.68 0.81 -9.51
C ASP A 46 15.51 0.76 -7.99
N LYS A 47 14.63 1.59 -7.42
CA LYS A 47 14.28 1.52 -5.99
C LYS A 47 13.73 0.17 -5.55
N LEU A 48 12.91 -0.48 -6.39
CA LEU A 48 12.39 -1.82 -6.08
C LEU A 48 13.50 -2.87 -6.14
N ALA A 49 14.40 -2.76 -7.11
CA ALA A 49 15.56 -3.64 -7.23
C ALA A 49 16.51 -3.49 -6.03
N ASP A 50 16.79 -2.27 -5.59
CA ASP A 50 17.59 -1.96 -4.39
C ASP A 50 16.98 -2.55 -3.11
N GLN A 51 15.65 -2.62 -3.06
CA GLN A 51 14.91 -3.26 -1.96
C GLN A 51 14.87 -4.80 -2.09
N GLY A 52 15.44 -5.39 -3.13
CA GLY A 52 15.38 -6.82 -3.40
C GLY A 52 13.98 -7.31 -3.77
N ILE A 53 13.20 -6.48 -4.48
CA ILE A 53 11.84 -6.78 -4.92
C ILE A 53 11.85 -6.99 -6.43
N ALA A 54 11.62 -8.23 -6.86
CA ALA A 54 11.47 -8.53 -8.28
C ALA A 54 10.15 -7.94 -8.81
N ILE A 55 10.15 -7.44 -10.05
CA ILE A 55 8.94 -6.86 -10.63
C ILE A 55 8.75 -7.25 -12.09
N ARG A 56 7.50 -7.56 -12.44
CA ARG A 56 7.05 -7.75 -13.82
C ARG A 56 5.78 -6.94 -14.06
N VAL A 57 5.82 -6.05 -15.05
CA VAL A 57 4.73 -5.13 -15.37
C VAL A 57 4.34 -5.19 -16.84
N ALA A 58 3.07 -4.93 -17.14
CA ALA A 58 2.59 -4.87 -18.52
C ALA A 58 3.01 -3.58 -19.25
N SER A 59 3.21 -2.46 -18.54
CA SER A 59 3.67 -1.21 -19.14
C SER A 59 4.38 -0.28 -18.16
N PRO A 60 5.29 0.60 -18.63
CA PRO A 60 5.90 1.66 -17.82
C PRO A 60 4.86 2.60 -17.20
N LYS A 61 3.76 2.84 -17.92
CA LYS A 61 2.64 3.67 -17.45
C LYS A 61 2.10 3.18 -16.10
N LEU A 62 1.92 1.88 -15.94
CA LEU A 62 1.41 1.29 -14.70
C LEU A 62 2.39 1.44 -13.55
N VAL A 63 3.69 1.37 -13.82
CA VAL A 63 4.73 1.57 -12.79
C VAL A 63 4.59 2.95 -12.17
N MET A 64 4.49 3.99 -12.99
CA MET A 64 4.34 5.38 -12.52
C MET A 64 3.03 5.58 -11.76
N GLU A 65 1.92 4.99 -12.25
CA GLU A 65 0.62 5.11 -11.59
C GLU A 65 0.56 4.39 -10.25
N GLU A 66 1.30 3.29 -10.09
CA GLU A 66 1.21 2.39 -8.93
C GLU A 66 2.43 2.48 -8.01
N ALA A 67 3.34 3.42 -8.28
CA ALA A 67 4.52 3.69 -7.48
C ALA A 67 4.18 3.91 -5.99
N PRO A 68 5.02 3.47 -5.04
CA PRO A 68 4.81 3.68 -3.61
C PRO A 68 4.38 5.12 -3.25
N GLU A 69 5.02 6.11 -3.86
CA GLU A 69 4.82 7.55 -3.66
C GLU A 69 3.44 8.05 -4.11
N SER A 70 2.72 7.25 -4.90
CA SER A 70 1.34 7.55 -5.31
C SER A 70 0.31 7.31 -4.21
N TYR A 71 0.69 6.58 -3.15
CA TYR A 71 -0.19 6.16 -2.06
C TYR A 71 0.20 6.84 -0.75
N LYS A 72 -0.74 6.86 0.19
CA LYS A 72 -0.43 7.23 1.57
C LYS A 72 0.50 6.18 2.20
N ASN A 73 1.10 6.50 3.33
CA ASN A 73 1.81 5.52 4.12
C ASN A 73 0.81 4.53 4.75
N VAL A 74 0.87 3.27 4.33
CA VAL A 74 0.00 2.19 4.85
C VAL A 74 0.19 1.95 6.35
N CYS A 75 1.39 2.19 6.90
CA CYS A 75 1.62 2.02 8.33
C CYS A 75 0.80 3.02 9.13
N ASP A 76 0.69 4.27 8.68
CA ASP A 76 -0.05 5.31 9.38
C ASP A 76 -1.56 5.02 9.36
N VAL A 77 -2.08 4.54 8.21
CA VAL A 77 -3.48 4.11 8.08
C VAL A 77 -3.79 2.94 9.02
N VAL A 78 -2.94 1.91 9.03
CA VAL A 78 -3.14 0.74 9.88
C VAL A 78 -2.96 1.07 11.36
N ASN A 79 -1.98 1.91 11.72
CA ASN A 79 -1.80 2.36 13.09
C ASN A 79 -3.03 3.14 13.58
N THR A 80 -3.59 4.02 12.75
CA THR A 80 -4.81 4.76 13.10
C THR A 80 -5.96 3.81 13.45
N CYS A 81 -6.23 2.79 12.63
CA CYS A 81 -7.29 1.81 12.92
C CYS A 81 -6.97 0.92 14.13
N HIS A 82 -5.68 0.62 14.34
CA HIS A 82 -5.23 -0.16 15.48
C HIS A 82 -5.37 0.57 16.81
N ASP A 83 -4.93 1.82 16.82
CA ASP A 83 -4.93 2.68 18.01
C ASP A 83 -6.36 3.12 18.36
N ALA A 84 -7.23 3.28 17.36
CA ALA A 84 -8.67 3.42 17.55
C ALA A 84 -9.35 2.13 18.04
N GLY A 85 -8.66 0.99 18.04
CA GLY A 85 -9.19 -0.29 18.51
C GLY A 85 -10.18 -0.98 17.56
N ILE A 86 -10.45 -0.43 16.37
CA ILE A 86 -11.40 -1.00 15.39
C ILE A 86 -10.84 -2.16 14.56
N SER A 87 -9.52 -2.38 14.60
CA SER A 87 -8.86 -3.59 14.11
C SER A 87 -7.55 -3.84 14.87
N LYS A 88 -7.02 -5.06 14.86
CA LYS A 88 -5.77 -5.40 15.56
C LYS A 88 -4.70 -5.92 14.60
N LYS A 89 -3.49 -5.36 14.66
CA LYS A 89 -2.34 -5.85 13.87
C LYS A 89 -2.01 -7.30 14.23
N ALA A 90 -1.96 -8.18 13.23
CA ALA A 90 -1.58 -9.57 13.40
C ALA A 90 -0.26 -9.90 12.70
N ILE A 91 -0.16 -9.62 11.40
CA ILE A 91 1.02 -9.94 10.59
C ILE A 91 1.40 -8.74 9.72
N LYS A 92 2.69 -8.45 9.63
CA LYS A 92 3.27 -7.51 8.66
C LYS A 92 4.03 -8.28 7.59
N LEU A 93 3.73 -8.00 6.33
CA LEU A 93 4.30 -8.66 5.17
C LEU A 93 5.17 -7.67 4.41
N ARG A 94 6.30 -8.16 3.88
CA ARG A 94 7.17 -7.44 2.94
C ARG A 94 7.07 -8.12 1.57
N PRO A 95 6.86 -7.37 0.48
CA PRO A 95 6.88 -7.95 -0.86
C PRO A 95 8.30 -8.41 -1.23
N ILE A 96 8.38 -9.55 -1.92
CA ILE A 96 9.61 -10.02 -2.57
C ILE A 96 9.48 -10.04 -4.10
N ALA A 97 8.23 -10.05 -4.60
CA ALA A 97 7.92 -9.99 -6.01
C ALA A 97 6.59 -9.25 -6.24
N VAL A 98 6.47 -8.55 -7.37
CA VAL A 98 5.22 -7.91 -7.83
C VAL A 98 5.00 -8.24 -9.30
N ILE A 99 3.82 -8.78 -9.61
CA ILE A 99 3.35 -8.98 -10.99
C ILE A 99 2.12 -8.11 -11.17
N LYS A 100 2.15 -7.15 -12.10
CA LYS A 100 1.07 -6.18 -12.31
C LYS A 100 0.71 -6.05 -13.79
N GLY A 101 -0.57 -6.24 -14.10
CA GLY A 101 -1.19 -6.01 -15.40
C GLY A 101 -1.91 -4.68 -15.50
#